data_AF-A0A3S0ZFB5-F1
#
_entry.id   AF-A0A3S0ZFB5-F1
#
_cell.length_a   1.000
_cell.length_b   1.000
_cell.length_c   1.000
_cell.angle_alpha   90.00
_cell.angle_beta   90.00
_cell.angle_gamma   90.00
#
_symmetry.space_group_name_H-M   'P 1'
#
loop_
_entity.id
_entity.type
_entity.pdbx_description
1 polymer ?
#
loop_
_entity_poly.entity_id
_entity_poly.type
_entity_poly.pdbx_seq_one_letter_code
_entity_poly.pdbx_strand_id
1 'polypeptide(L)'
;MDFTQALNEAEAIGISRQQFLRIWECEEKMKYLDDELRQHQMRADVEKNCGDVATATSQIIQDQLQKFSIDQRRVLSNLREELQQQNQALITDISRMLEGFATMVGRVIKGELQTALAGLSLSETESNSSCSSNFSDTREVPQSLRHNNQGSTRVNNKEAENDRETVSSFESLRVEHAIGDLLSEADEETERNKNKGQINQKSTVAKKQCAEAQPINKNSENPTSSYEVSPNVLIFPEDMPVQMLVNDISNVSKSGKIIGSKIYHLQNSPFKVQLLLWFEGDEELKMNVKFWSLSPHPLKSSKRFIISGDIKNKNSSAYSSLFSEVSPPFNLQKPWSQNVDLPLLLKTKRGSYSDINLEALYNRNYVFEEGNSICINWSVLQQEG
;
A
#
# COMPACT_ATOMS: atom_id res chain seq x y z
N MET A 1 8.47 1.16 5.01
CA MET A 1 6.99 1.05 5.04
C MET A 1 6.57 0.94 6.49
N ASP A 2 5.42 1.49 6.90
CA ASP A 2 4.90 1.34 8.26
C ASP A 2 4.20 -0.03 8.38
N PHE A 3 4.43 -0.77 9.48
CA PHE A 3 3.84 -2.10 9.74
C PHE A 3 2.33 -2.09 9.59
N THR A 4 1.68 -1.04 10.11
CA THR A 4 0.21 -0.94 10.06
C THR A 4 -0.31 -0.66 8.66
N GLN A 5 0.42 0.13 7.87
CA GLN A 5 0.07 0.38 6.48
C GLN A 5 0.23 -0.90 5.64
N ALA A 6 1.35 -1.60 5.80
CA ALA A 6 1.60 -2.85 5.09
C ALA A 6 0.62 -3.96 5.52
N LEU A 7 0.18 -3.98 6.78
CA LEU A 7 -0.85 -4.92 7.26
C LEU A 7 -2.19 -4.63 6.56
N ASN A 8 -2.59 -3.35 6.50
CA ASN A 8 -3.84 -2.95 5.85
C ASN A 8 -3.81 -3.21 4.35
N GLU A 9 -2.67 -2.98 3.70
CA GLU A 9 -2.46 -3.32 2.28
C GLU A 9 -2.53 -4.84 2.08
N ALA A 10 -1.86 -5.63 2.93
CA ALA A 10 -1.91 -7.09 2.88
C ALA A 10 -3.33 -7.63 3.10
N GLU A 11 -4.07 -7.10 4.07
CA GLU A 11 -5.48 -7.45 4.30
C GLU A 11 -6.36 -7.07 3.10
N ALA A 12 -6.11 -5.92 2.45
CA ALA A 12 -6.83 -5.51 1.24
C ALA A 12 -6.57 -6.42 0.03
N ILE A 13 -5.42 -7.10 -0.01
CA ILE A 13 -5.07 -8.09 -1.05
C ILE A 13 -5.49 -9.51 -0.62
N GLY A 14 -6.15 -9.66 0.55
CA GLY A 14 -6.67 -10.93 1.05
C GLY A 14 -5.66 -11.78 1.82
N ILE A 15 -4.51 -11.24 2.20
CA ILE A 15 -3.53 -11.92 3.05
C ILE A 15 -4.01 -11.86 4.49
N SER A 16 -4.08 -13.01 5.17
CA SER A 16 -4.50 -13.04 6.56
C SER A 16 -3.48 -12.36 7.49
N ARG A 17 -3.95 -11.74 8.56
CA ARG A 17 -3.09 -11.08 9.57
C ARG A 17 -1.96 -11.97 10.11
N GLN A 18 -2.21 -13.27 10.27
CA GLN A 18 -1.17 -14.23 10.69
C GLN A 18 -0.13 -14.51 9.60
N GLN A 19 -0.53 -14.55 8.32
CA GLN A 19 0.41 -14.68 7.20
C GLN A 19 1.24 -13.40 7.06
N PHE A 20 0.60 -12.23 7.18
CA PHE A 20 1.30 -10.95 7.15
C PHE A 20 2.35 -10.82 8.24
N LEU A 21 2.01 -11.16 9.50
CA LEU A 21 2.97 -11.13 10.60
C LEU A 21 4.21 -12.00 10.34
N ARG A 22 4.00 -13.20 9.77
CA ARG A 22 5.11 -14.09 9.37
C ARG A 22 5.99 -13.48 8.29
N ILE A 23 5.38 -12.91 7.25
CA ILE A 23 6.11 -12.25 6.15
C ILE A 23 6.89 -11.04 6.68
N TRP A 24 6.28 -10.23 7.52
CA TRP A 24 6.89 -9.03 8.09
C TRP A 24 8.08 -9.35 8.99
N GLU A 25 7.96 -10.36 9.87
CA GLU A 25 9.09 -10.81 10.68
C GLU A 25 10.25 -11.33 9.83
N CYS A 26 9.96 -12.03 8.72
CA CYS A 26 10.98 -12.46 7.77
C CYS A 26 11.65 -11.27 7.07
N GLU A 27 10.89 -10.25 6.70
CA GLU A 27 11.38 -9.04 6.03
C GLU A 27 12.24 -8.18 6.97
N GLU A 28 11.82 -7.99 8.23
CA GLU A 28 12.65 -7.31 9.24
C GLU A 28 13.95 -8.06 9.53
N LYS A 29 13.91 -9.38 9.64
CA LYS A 29 15.13 -10.20 9.81
C LYS A 29 16.07 -10.03 8.61
N MET A 30 15.55 -10.07 7.38
CA MET A 30 16.38 -9.83 6.20
C MET A 30 16.98 -8.43 6.20
N LYS A 31 16.20 -7.41 6.56
CA LYS A 31 16.67 -6.02 6.59
C LYS A 31 17.78 -5.81 7.63
N TYR A 32 17.60 -6.39 8.83
CA TYR A 32 18.64 -6.38 9.87
C TYR A 32 19.93 -7.04 9.37
N LEU A 33 19.82 -8.20 8.72
CA LEU A 33 20.96 -8.92 8.16
C LEU A 33 21.64 -8.13 7.02
N ASP A 34 20.89 -7.47 6.16
CA ASP A 34 21.43 -6.60 5.09
C ASP A 34 22.20 -5.41 5.67
N ASP A 35 21.68 -4.80 6.73
CA ASP A 35 22.37 -3.70 7.43
C ASP A 35 23.66 -4.20 8.12
N GLU A 36 23.64 -5.38 8.73
CA GLU A 36 24.82 -6.03 9.32
C GLU A 36 25.87 -6.36 8.25
N LEU A 37 25.44 -6.89 7.10
CA LEU A 37 26.30 -7.21 5.96
C LEU A 37 26.94 -5.96 5.36
N ARG A 38 26.17 -4.88 5.21
CA ARG A 38 26.68 -3.57 4.79
C ARG A 38 27.71 -3.02 5.77
N GLN A 39 27.50 -3.18 7.07
CA GLN A 39 28.49 -2.79 8.09
C GLN A 39 29.77 -3.61 7.98
N HIS A 40 29.68 -4.93 7.79
CA HIS A 40 30.84 -5.79 7.57
C HIS A 40 31.61 -5.42 6.31
N GLN A 41 30.91 -5.08 5.23
CA GLN A 41 31.52 -4.67 3.97
C GLN A 41 32.24 -3.32 4.11
N MET A 42 31.65 -2.35 4.80
CA MET A 42 32.33 -1.09 5.13
C MET A 42 33.56 -1.32 6.02
N ARG A 43 33.52 -2.25 6.98
CA ARG A 43 34.69 -2.60 7.79
C ARG A 43 35.79 -3.27 6.96
N ALA A 44 35.42 -4.19 6.08
CA ALA A 44 36.37 -4.84 5.17
C ALA A 44 37.04 -3.85 4.20
N ASP A 45 36.30 -2.88 3.67
CA ASP A 45 36.84 -1.82 2.81
C ASP A 45 37.80 -0.88 3.54
N VAL A 46 37.56 -0.62 4.83
CA VAL A 46 38.47 0.15 5.70
C VAL A 46 39.73 -0.65 6.04
N GLU A 47 39.60 -1.95 6.30
CA GLU A 47 40.73 -2.84 6.62
C GLU A 47 41.61 -3.16 5.40
N LYS A 48 41.06 -3.16 4.18
CA LYS A 48 41.80 -3.34 2.92
C LYS A 48 42.83 -2.23 2.67
N ASN A 49 42.72 -1.09 3.37
CA ASN A 49 43.69 0.00 3.35
C ASN A 49 44.81 -0.13 4.40
N CYS A 50 44.83 -1.20 5.21
CA CYS A 50 45.85 -1.44 6.24
C CYS A 50 46.40 -2.88 6.13
N GLY A 51 47.70 -3.03 5.85
CA GLY A 51 48.31 -4.25 5.31
C GLY A 51 48.36 -5.53 6.18
N ASP A 52 48.56 -6.64 5.45
CA ASP A 52 49.06 -8.01 5.75
C ASP A 52 48.45 -8.92 6.82
N VAL A 53 47.58 -8.45 7.73
CA VAL A 53 46.72 -9.36 8.55
C VAL A 53 45.30 -9.48 7.97
N ALA A 54 44.97 -8.62 7.00
CA ALA A 54 43.64 -8.45 6.42
C ALA A 54 43.18 -9.60 5.48
N THR A 55 44.09 -10.42 4.94
CA THR A 55 43.74 -11.44 3.93
C THR A 55 43.00 -12.66 4.51
N ALA A 56 43.38 -13.13 5.70
CA ALA A 56 42.68 -14.26 6.35
C ALA A 56 41.27 -13.87 6.82
N THR A 57 41.13 -12.68 7.39
CA THR A 57 39.83 -12.14 7.83
C THR A 57 38.93 -11.82 6.62
N SER A 58 39.49 -11.27 5.54
CA SER A 58 38.76 -11.03 4.29
C SER A 58 38.23 -12.34 3.69
N GLN A 59 38.99 -13.43 3.74
CA GLN A 59 38.54 -14.73 3.23
C GLN A 59 37.38 -15.29 4.08
N ILE A 60 37.46 -15.18 5.41
CA ILE A 60 36.39 -15.61 6.33
C ILE A 60 35.11 -14.80 6.09
N ILE A 61 35.24 -13.48 5.91
CA ILE A 61 34.10 -12.60 5.61
C ILE A 61 33.49 -12.97 4.25
N GLN A 62 34.32 -13.25 3.25
CA GLN A 62 33.87 -13.66 1.92
C GLN A 62 33.13 -15.01 1.95
N ASP A 63 33.63 -15.98 2.72
CA ASP A 63 32.96 -17.28 2.89
C ASP A 63 31.62 -17.14 3.64
N GLN A 64 31.55 -16.26 4.64
CA GLN A 64 30.31 -15.95 5.35
C GLN A 64 29.29 -15.25 4.44
N LEU A 65 29.72 -14.29 3.62
CA LEU A 65 28.91 -13.63 2.59
C LEU A 65 28.36 -14.63 1.57
N GLN A 66 29.20 -15.56 1.11
CA GLN A 66 28.79 -16.58 0.15
C GLN A 66 27.78 -17.55 0.76
N LYS A 67 28.02 -18.00 1.99
CA LYS A 67 27.07 -18.86 2.73
C LYS A 67 25.74 -18.14 2.93
N PHE A 68 25.79 -16.87 3.33
CA PHE A 68 24.60 -16.05 3.51
C PHE A 68 23.80 -15.87 2.20
N SER A 69 24.49 -15.62 1.09
CA SER A 69 23.87 -15.54 -0.25
C SER A 69 23.19 -16.85 -0.67
N ILE A 70 23.77 -18.00 -0.30
CA ILE A 70 23.16 -19.32 -0.55
C ILE A 70 21.90 -19.49 0.32
N ASP A 71 21.97 -19.11 1.59
CA ASP A 71 20.84 -19.21 2.53
C ASP A 71 19.69 -18.29 2.10
N GLN A 72 19.96 -17.06 1.67
CA GLN A 72 18.93 -16.16 1.11
C GLN A 72 18.26 -16.76 -0.14
N ARG A 73 19.04 -17.32 -1.07
CA ARG A 73 18.48 -17.97 -2.26
C ARG A 73 17.59 -19.15 -1.89
N ARG A 74 17.95 -19.93 -0.87
CA ARG A 74 17.12 -21.03 -0.36
C ARG A 74 15.83 -20.53 0.26
N VAL A 75 15.87 -19.48 1.09
CA VAL A 75 14.67 -18.88 1.70
C VAL A 75 13.72 -18.36 0.63
N LEU A 76 14.24 -17.64 -0.38
CA LEU A 76 13.43 -17.15 -1.50
C LEU A 76 12.81 -18.29 -2.31
N SER A 77 13.54 -19.39 -2.54
CA SER A 77 13.00 -20.58 -3.21
C SER A 77 11.84 -21.19 -2.42
N ASN A 78 12.01 -21.37 -1.11
CA ASN A 78 10.99 -21.93 -0.24
C ASN A 78 9.73 -21.06 -0.20
N LEU A 79 9.88 -19.73 -0.12
CA LEU A 79 8.75 -18.80 -0.15
C LEU A 79 7.99 -18.85 -1.48
N ARG A 80 8.70 -19.00 -2.61
CA ARG A 80 8.06 -19.18 -3.92
C ARG A 80 7.26 -20.48 -3.99
N GLU A 81 7.82 -21.58 -3.50
CA GLU A 81 7.11 -22.86 -3.45
C GLU A 81 5.87 -22.79 -2.54
N GLU A 82 5.97 -22.18 -1.36
CA GLU A 82 4.84 -22.03 -0.44
C GLU A 82 3.72 -21.17 -1.05
N LEU A 83 4.09 -20.06 -1.70
CA LEU A 83 3.13 -19.20 -2.41
C LEU A 83 2.43 -19.96 -3.54
N GLN A 84 3.17 -20.75 -4.32
CA GLN A 84 2.61 -21.55 -5.40
C GLN A 84 1.64 -22.61 -4.86
N GLN A 85 1.97 -23.27 -3.75
CA GLN A 85 1.09 -24.24 -3.10
C GLN A 85 -0.19 -23.58 -2.57
N GLN A 86 -0.09 -22.41 -1.93
CA GLN A 86 -1.26 -21.68 -1.43
C GLN A 86 -2.18 -21.23 -2.59
N ASN A 87 -1.61 -20.73 -3.69
CA ASN A 87 -2.38 -20.37 -4.87
C ASN A 87 -3.08 -21.58 -5.48
N GLN A 88 -2.41 -22.73 -5.58
CA GLN A 88 -3.02 -23.96 -6.11
C GLN A 88 -4.18 -24.45 -5.23
N ALA A 89 -4.03 -24.36 -3.90
CA ALA A 89 -5.09 -24.71 -2.95
C ALA A 89 -6.30 -23.77 -3.11
N LEU A 90 -6.07 -22.45 -3.19
CA LEU A 90 -7.12 -21.46 -3.38
C LEU A 90 -7.89 -21.66 -4.69
N ILE A 91 -7.17 -21.92 -5.80
CA ILE A 91 -7.79 -22.22 -7.10
C ILE A 91 -8.69 -23.47 -7.01
N THR A 92 -8.24 -24.49 -6.29
CA THR A 92 -9.00 -25.73 -6.08
C THR A 92 -10.29 -25.46 -5.28
N ASP A 93 -10.21 -24.67 -4.21
CA ASP A 93 -11.36 -24.31 -3.39
C ASP A 93 -12.38 -23.46 -4.15
N ILE A 94 -11.93 -22.47 -4.93
CA ILE A 94 -12.79 -21.66 -5.80
C ILE A 94 -13.50 -22.55 -6.83
N SER A 95 -12.76 -23.47 -7.46
CA SER A 95 -13.33 -24.39 -8.45
C SER A 95 -14.43 -25.25 -7.83
N ARG A 96 -14.22 -25.77 -6.61
CA ARG A 96 -15.22 -26.55 -5.87
C ARG A 96 -16.45 -25.73 -5.49
N MET A 97 -16.28 -24.46 -5.09
CA MET A 97 -17.41 -23.57 -4.81
C MET A 97 -18.24 -23.31 -6.07
N LEU A 98 -17.59 -23.02 -7.21
CA LEU A 98 -18.26 -22.79 -8.49
C LEU A 98 -19.05 -24.02 -8.94
N GLU A 99 -18.52 -25.22 -8.77
CA GLU A 99 -19.23 -26.47 -9.05
C GLU A 99 -20.48 -26.64 -8.16
N GLY A 100 -20.35 -26.30 -6.87
CA GLY A 100 -21.48 -26.27 -5.93
C GLY A 100 -22.57 -25.28 -6.35
N PHE A 101 -22.19 -24.07 -6.75
CA PHE A 101 -23.12 -23.06 -7.27
C PHE A 101 -23.81 -23.51 -8.56
N ALA A 102 -23.06 -24.04 -9.53
CA ALA A 102 -23.61 -24.55 -10.77
C ALA A 102 -24.64 -25.66 -10.51
N THR A 103 -24.35 -26.57 -9.57
CA THR A 103 -25.28 -27.63 -9.16
C THR A 103 -26.56 -27.06 -8.54
N MET A 104 -26.43 -26.06 -7.66
CA MET A 104 -27.58 -25.42 -7.01
C MET A 104 -28.47 -24.69 -8.03
N VAL A 105 -27.87 -23.88 -8.90
CA VAL A 105 -28.58 -23.16 -9.97
C VAL A 105 -29.27 -24.15 -10.91
N GLY A 106 -28.58 -25.23 -11.28
CA GLY A 106 -29.17 -26.30 -12.10
C GLY A 106 -30.41 -26.94 -11.45
N ARG A 107 -30.41 -27.15 -10.13
CA ARG A 107 -31.59 -27.66 -9.40
C ARG A 107 -32.75 -26.66 -9.38
N VAL A 108 -32.46 -25.38 -9.15
CA VAL A 108 -33.49 -24.32 -9.17
C VAL A 108 -34.14 -24.23 -10.55
N ILE A 109 -33.33 -24.13 -11.61
CA ILE A 109 -33.84 -24.08 -12.99
C ILE A 109 -34.68 -25.32 -13.30
N LYS A 110 -34.21 -26.51 -12.92
CA LYS A 110 -34.98 -27.76 -13.10
C LYS A 110 -36.33 -27.71 -12.38
N GLY A 111 -36.37 -27.23 -11.14
CA GLY A 111 -37.60 -27.11 -10.35
C GLY A 111 -38.60 -26.11 -10.92
N GLU A 112 -38.12 -24.93 -11.35
CA GLU A 112 -38.94 -23.92 -12.01
C GLU A 112 -39.52 -24.46 -13.34
N LEU A 113 -38.70 -25.16 -14.12
CA LEU A 113 -39.13 -25.73 -15.41
C LEU A 113 -40.17 -26.85 -15.21
N GLN A 114 -40.00 -27.69 -14.19
CA GLN A 114 -41.02 -28.70 -13.82
C GLN A 114 -42.33 -28.05 -13.36
N THR A 115 -42.25 -26.95 -12.61
CA THR A 115 -43.43 -26.20 -12.15
C THR A 115 -44.17 -25.56 -13.32
N ALA A 116 -43.44 -24.92 -14.24
CA ALA A 116 -44.00 -24.35 -15.46
C ALA A 116 -44.66 -25.43 -16.34
N LEU A 117 -44.00 -26.59 -16.51
CA LEU A 117 -44.54 -27.72 -17.28
C LEU A 117 -45.85 -28.24 -16.66
N ALA A 118 -45.89 -28.41 -15.33
CA ALA A 118 -47.10 -28.85 -14.64
C ALA A 118 -48.27 -27.86 -14.79
N GLY A 119 -47.98 -26.55 -14.73
CA GLY A 119 -48.98 -25.49 -14.96
C GLY A 119 -49.56 -25.53 -16.37
N LEU A 120 -48.73 -25.80 -17.39
CA LEU A 120 -49.20 -25.97 -18.77
C LEU A 120 -50.10 -27.21 -18.92
N SER A 121 -49.74 -28.35 -18.32
CA SER A 121 -50.56 -29.56 -18.37
C SER A 121 -51.92 -29.44 -17.66
N LEU A 122 -52.02 -28.60 -16.62
CA LEU A 122 -53.29 -28.28 -15.95
C LEU A 122 -54.17 -27.35 -16.80
N SER A 123 -53.59 -26.45 -17.58
CA SER A 123 -54.34 -25.55 -18.48
C SER A 123 -55.00 -26.26 -19.67
N GLU A 124 -54.52 -27.44 -20.06
CA GLU A 124 -55.15 -28.28 -21.10
C GLU A 124 -56.38 -29.06 -20.59
N THR A 125 -56.60 -29.14 -19.27
CA THR A 125 -57.74 -29.89 -18.69
C THR A 125 -58.94 -29.02 -18.29
N GLU A 126 -58.79 -27.70 -18.21
CA GLU A 126 -59.90 -26.78 -17.90
C GLU A 126 -60.68 -26.25 -19.13
N SER A 127 -60.25 -26.59 -20.35
CA SER A 127 -60.93 -26.20 -21.60
C SER A 127 -62.01 -27.20 -22.09
N ASN A 128 -62.46 -28.13 -21.24
CA ASN A 128 -63.51 -29.11 -21.58
C ASN A 128 -64.66 -29.16 -20.55
N SER A 129 -65.14 -27.99 -20.10
CA SER A 129 -66.28 -27.92 -19.18
C SER A 129 -67.26 -26.79 -19.54
N SER A 130 -68.27 -27.19 -20.32
CA SER A 130 -69.64 -26.64 -20.44
C SER A 130 -69.91 -25.26 -21.10
N CYS A 131 -70.58 -25.26 -22.26
CA CYS A 131 -72.01 -24.91 -22.35
C CYS A 131 -72.63 -25.23 -23.73
N SER A 132 -73.82 -25.83 -23.71
CA SER A 132 -74.63 -26.27 -24.86
C SER A 132 -75.52 -25.17 -25.45
N SER A 133 -75.73 -25.16 -26.77
CA SER A 133 -77.08 -25.12 -27.38
C SER A 133 -77.07 -25.38 -28.90
N ASN A 134 -77.70 -26.48 -29.30
CA ASN A 134 -78.43 -26.79 -30.54
C ASN A 134 -78.12 -26.02 -31.84
N PHE A 135 -77.69 -26.73 -32.89
CA PHE A 135 -78.43 -26.91 -34.16
C PHE A 135 -77.75 -27.98 -35.03
N SER A 136 -78.51 -28.49 -35.99
CA SER A 136 -78.50 -29.84 -36.56
C SER A 136 -77.43 -30.17 -37.62
N ASP A 137 -77.26 -31.49 -37.81
CA ASP A 137 -77.09 -32.21 -39.09
C ASP A 137 -75.67 -32.33 -39.70
N THR A 138 -75.00 -33.48 -39.51
CA THR A 138 -74.92 -34.63 -40.47
C THR A 138 -73.67 -35.51 -40.18
N ARG A 139 -73.89 -36.85 -40.13
CA ARG A 139 -73.03 -38.01 -40.53
C ARG A 139 -71.51 -37.95 -40.28
N GLU A 140 -70.78 -38.96 -39.78
CA GLU A 140 -70.93 -40.42 -39.72
C GLU A 140 -69.83 -40.97 -38.76
N VAL A 141 -70.11 -42.12 -38.12
CA VAL A 141 -69.30 -42.96 -37.20
C VAL A 141 -68.68 -44.10 -38.08
N PRO A 142 -67.54 -44.81 -37.80
CA PRO A 142 -67.29 -45.58 -36.55
C PRO A 142 -65.82 -45.77 -36.06
N GLN A 143 -65.60 -45.73 -34.73
CA GLN A 143 -65.34 -46.86 -33.80
C GLN A 143 -63.89 -47.34 -33.65
N SER A 144 -63.45 -47.38 -32.38
CA SER A 144 -62.56 -48.35 -31.72
C SER A 144 -61.91 -47.65 -30.51
N LEU A 145 -61.86 -48.12 -29.26
CA LEU A 145 -62.41 -49.25 -28.53
C LEU A 145 -62.21 -48.93 -27.03
N ARG A 146 -63.13 -49.43 -26.19
CA ARG A 146 -63.15 -49.32 -24.72
C ARG A 146 -62.08 -50.18 -24.04
N HIS A 147 -61.60 -49.73 -22.87
CA HIS A 147 -61.60 -50.41 -21.54
C HIS A 147 -60.75 -49.52 -20.59
N ASN A 148 -61.24 -48.84 -19.55
CA ASN A 148 -61.99 -49.16 -18.32
C ASN A 148 -61.32 -50.09 -17.28
N ASN A 149 -61.16 -49.48 -16.08
CA ASN A 149 -61.11 -49.98 -14.69
C ASN A 149 -59.72 -50.22 -14.08
N GLN A 150 -59.28 -49.44 -13.07
CA GLN A 150 -59.76 -49.23 -11.67
C GLN A 150 -59.47 -50.39 -10.69
N GLY A 151 -58.82 -50.03 -9.57
CA GLY A 151 -58.75 -50.78 -8.30
C GLY A 151 -57.31 -50.98 -7.79
N SER A 152 -56.75 -50.12 -6.92
CA SER A 152 -56.88 -50.10 -5.44
C SER A 152 -56.34 -51.35 -4.71
N THR A 153 -55.16 -51.26 -4.07
CA THR A 153 -54.96 -51.55 -2.61
C THR A 153 -53.51 -51.33 -2.11
N ARG A 154 -53.39 -50.55 -1.02
CA ARG A 154 -52.61 -50.69 0.24
C ARG A 154 -51.19 -51.34 0.29
N VAL A 155 -50.22 -50.50 0.69
CA VAL A 155 -49.23 -50.59 1.82
C VAL A 155 -48.59 -51.95 2.18
N ASN A 156 -47.25 -52.09 2.00
CA ASN A 156 -46.24 -52.27 3.08
C ASN A 156 -44.81 -52.56 2.57
N ASN A 157 -43.84 -51.83 3.16
CA ASN A 157 -42.47 -52.21 3.59
C ASN A 157 -41.37 -52.79 2.67
N LYS A 158 -40.20 -52.15 2.85
CA LYS A 158 -38.80 -52.66 2.98
C LYS A 158 -37.87 -52.80 1.75
N GLU A 159 -36.77 -52.05 1.89
CA GLU A 159 -35.34 -52.38 1.69
C GLU A 159 -34.76 -52.74 0.32
N ALA A 160 -33.67 -52.00 0.01
CA ALA A 160 -32.51 -52.35 -0.83
C ALA A 160 -32.81 -52.55 -2.33
N GLU A 161 -31.96 -52.22 -3.29
CA GLU A 161 -30.52 -51.98 -3.35
C GLU A 161 -30.22 -51.29 -4.70
N ASN A 162 -29.10 -50.56 -4.78
CA ASN A 162 -28.30 -50.24 -5.96
C ASN A 162 -28.99 -49.99 -7.32
N ASP A 163 -28.85 -48.77 -7.83
CA ASP A 163 -28.35 -48.65 -9.20
C ASP A 163 -27.38 -47.47 -9.38
N ARG A 164 -26.24 -47.87 -9.95
CA ARG A 164 -25.12 -47.05 -10.40
C ARG A 164 -25.51 -46.34 -11.69
N GLU A 165 -25.31 -45.04 -11.76
CA GLU A 165 -25.00 -44.38 -13.04
C GLU A 165 -23.79 -43.44 -12.88
N THR A 166 -22.65 -43.97 -13.32
CA THR A 166 -21.65 -43.32 -14.19
C THR A 166 -21.41 -41.83 -14.01
N VAL A 167 -20.44 -41.51 -13.14
CA VAL A 167 -19.67 -40.26 -13.20
C VAL A 167 -18.74 -40.36 -14.41
N SER A 168 -18.99 -39.54 -15.44
CA SER A 168 -18.06 -39.39 -16.57
C SER A 168 -16.82 -38.65 -16.10
N SER A 169 -15.70 -39.36 -16.10
CA SER A 169 -14.34 -38.81 -15.99
C SER A 169 -14.09 -37.83 -17.13
N PHE A 170 -14.02 -36.52 -16.84
CA PHE A 170 -13.42 -35.56 -17.76
C PHE A 170 -11.91 -35.55 -17.53
N GLU A 171 -11.19 -35.91 -18.59
CA GLU A 171 -9.73 -35.97 -18.67
C GLU A 171 -9.09 -34.65 -18.21
N SER A 172 -8.22 -34.81 -17.22
CA SER A 172 -7.27 -33.80 -16.76
C SER A 172 -6.25 -33.54 -17.88
N LEU A 173 -6.36 -32.39 -18.54
CA LEU A 173 -5.35 -31.89 -19.47
C LEU A 173 -4.07 -31.58 -18.68
N ARG A 174 -3.12 -32.53 -18.70
CA ARG A 174 -1.72 -32.30 -18.37
C ARG A 174 -1.17 -31.23 -19.32
N VAL A 175 -0.87 -30.06 -18.80
CA VAL A 175 0.06 -29.12 -19.43
C VAL A 175 1.46 -29.52 -18.95
N GLU A 176 2.16 -30.30 -19.77
CA GLU A 176 3.58 -30.58 -19.59
C GLU A 176 4.42 -29.35 -19.90
N HIS A 177 5.45 -29.16 -19.08
CA HIS A 177 6.51 -28.17 -19.19
C HIS A 177 7.17 -28.18 -20.57
N ALA A 178 7.18 -27.03 -21.24
CA ALA A 178 8.15 -26.71 -22.28
C ALA A 178 8.61 -25.26 -22.12
N ILE A 179 9.57 -25.05 -21.22
CA ILE A 179 10.48 -23.89 -21.26
C ILE A 179 11.88 -24.45 -21.03
N GLY A 180 12.44 -24.99 -22.11
CA GLY A 180 13.87 -25.19 -22.29
C GLY A 180 14.31 -24.29 -23.44
N ASP A 181 15.51 -23.73 -23.29
CA ASP A 181 16.29 -22.99 -24.28
C ASP A 181 15.82 -21.59 -24.66
N LEU A 182 16.28 -20.61 -23.88
CA LEU A 182 16.80 -19.32 -24.35
C LEU A 182 17.41 -18.61 -23.13
N LEU A 183 18.74 -18.72 -22.98
CA LEU A 183 19.68 -17.80 -22.33
C LEU A 183 20.94 -18.59 -21.94
N SER A 184 21.72 -18.97 -22.95
CA SER A 184 23.12 -19.35 -22.81
C SER A 184 23.86 -18.71 -23.97
N GLU A 185 24.24 -17.45 -23.84
CA GLU A 185 25.28 -16.76 -24.61
C GLU A 185 25.36 -15.30 -24.14
N ALA A 186 26.31 -15.01 -23.25
CA ALA A 186 27.07 -13.75 -23.16
C ALA A 186 27.73 -13.66 -21.77
N ASP A 187 28.74 -14.50 -21.53
CA ASP A 187 29.73 -14.27 -20.47
C ASP A 187 31.06 -14.92 -20.90
N GLU A 188 31.63 -14.42 -22.00
CA GLU A 188 33.04 -14.60 -22.35
C GLU A 188 33.52 -13.37 -23.11
N GLU A 189 34.07 -12.37 -22.41
CA GLU A 189 35.22 -11.55 -22.85
C GLU A 189 35.41 -10.35 -21.91
N THR A 190 36.06 -10.54 -20.75
CA THR A 190 36.82 -9.44 -20.14
C THR A 190 38.00 -9.94 -19.30
N GLU A 191 38.87 -10.75 -19.89
CA GLU A 191 40.27 -10.82 -19.49
C GLU A 191 41.16 -10.85 -20.73
N ARG A 192 41.60 -9.67 -21.18
CA ARG A 192 42.86 -9.43 -21.89
C ARG A 192 42.95 -7.95 -22.29
N ASN A 193 43.68 -7.18 -21.50
CA ASN A 193 44.86 -6.44 -21.98
C ASN A 193 45.34 -5.44 -20.92
N LYS A 194 46.38 -5.86 -20.20
CA LYS A 194 47.40 -4.94 -19.70
C LYS A 194 48.36 -4.59 -20.83
N ASN A 195 48.87 -3.37 -20.78
CA ASN A 195 50.07 -2.81 -21.41
C ASN A 195 49.99 -2.20 -22.81
N LYS A 196 50.11 -0.86 -22.79
CA LYS A 196 50.83 0.10 -23.67
C LYS A 196 49.89 1.28 -23.94
N GLY A 197 50.26 2.54 -23.82
CA GLY A 197 51.52 3.23 -23.63
C GLY A 197 51.22 4.74 -23.71
N GLN A 198 52.18 5.54 -23.27
CA GLN A 198 52.20 7.00 -23.24
C GLN A 198 51.74 7.71 -24.53
N ILE A 199 51.29 8.98 -24.41
CA ILE A 199 51.82 10.21 -25.07
C ILE A 199 50.73 11.28 -25.35
N ASN A 200 51.05 12.52 -24.93
CA ASN A 200 50.58 13.87 -25.32
C ASN A 200 49.16 14.35 -24.91
N GLN A 201 49.01 15.39 -24.08
CA GLN A 201 49.33 16.84 -24.18
C GLN A 201 48.33 17.69 -25.01
N LYS A 202 47.87 18.76 -24.34
CA LYS A 202 47.41 20.10 -24.79
C LYS A 202 45.91 20.42 -24.87
N SER A 203 45.55 21.43 -24.05
CA SER A 203 44.86 22.69 -24.42
C SER A 203 43.36 22.56 -24.77
N THR A 204 42.41 23.39 -24.30
CA THR A 204 42.41 24.86 -24.23
C THR A 204 41.19 25.38 -23.43
N VAL A 205 41.31 26.62 -22.97
CA VAL A 205 40.39 27.51 -22.23
C VAL A 205 39.27 28.12 -23.11
N ALA A 206 38.07 28.38 -22.54
CA ALA A 206 37.24 29.61 -22.66
C ALA A 206 35.78 29.33 -22.19
N LYS A 207 35.20 29.94 -21.14
CA LYS A 207 34.63 31.31 -20.96
C LYS A 207 33.59 31.78 -22.00
N LYS A 208 32.32 31.89 -21.57
CA LYS A 208 31.31 32.97 -21.84
C LYS A 208 30.00 32.62 -21.09
N GLN A 209 29.60 33.31 -20.02
CA GLN A 209 28.88 34.59 -19.88
C GLN A 209 27.44 34.68 -20.45
N CYS A 210 26.50 34.85 -19.49
CA CYS A 210 25.27 35.67 -19.44
C CYS A 210 24.26 35.69 -20.60
N ALA A 211 22.98 35.45 -20.26
CA ALA A 211 21.89 36.43 -20.47
C ALA A 211 20.60 36.03 -19.71
N GLU A 212 19.99 37.01 -19.04
CA GLU A 212 18.61 37.03 -18.55
C GLU A 212 17.60 37.13 -19.72
N ALA A 213 16.39 36.59 -19.54
CA ALA A 213 15.09 37.30 -19.69
C ALA A 213 13.89 36.32 -19.63
N GLN A 214 12.90 36.68 -18.80
CA GLN A 214 11.52 36.15 -18.75
C GLN A 214 10.69 36.63 -19.97
N PRO A 215 9.34 36.48 -20.02
CA PRO A 215 8.44 35.33 -19.74
C PRO A 215 7.50 35.06 -20.95
N ILE A 216 6.97 33.84 -21.11
CA ILE A 216 5.78 33.60 -21.96
C ILE A 216 4.80 32.64 -21.28
N ASN A 217 3.62 33.17 -21.06
CA ASN A 217 2.37 32.55 -20.65
C ASN A 217 1.74 31.79 -21.83
N LYS A 218 1.18 30.59 -21.62
CA LYS A 218 -0.02 30.08 -22.33
C LYS A 218 -0.52 28.77 -21.73
N ASN A 219 -1.81 28.81 -21.39
CA ASN A 219 -2.72 27.71 -21.05
C ASN A 219 -2.57 26.47 -21.95
N SER A 220 -2.73 25.26 -21.41
CA SER A 220 -3.81 24.35 -21.81
C SER A 220 -3.91 23.12 -20.90
N GLU A 221 -5.15 22.68 -20.73
CA GLU A 221 -5.62 21.31 -20.51
C GLU A 221 -5.43 20.60 -19.16
N ASN A 222 -6.59 20.35 -18.55
CA ASN A 222 -6.86 19.37 -17.50
C ASN A 222 -6.25 18.00 -17.82
N PRO A 223 -5.73 17.31 -16.80
CA PRO A 223 -5.90 15.88 -16.70
C PRO A 223 -6.78 15.55 -15.50
N THR A 224 -7.90 14.89 -15.80
CA THR A 224 -8.68 14.10 -14.83
C THR A 224 -7.78 12.96 -14.35
N SER A 225 -7.04 13.22 -13.27
CA SER A 225 -6.17 12.24 -12.61
C SER A 225 -6.99 11.51 -11.56
N SER A 226 -7.14 10.20 -11.73
CA SER A 226 -7.51 9.27 -10.68
C SER A 226 -6.55 9.47 -9.50
N TYR A 227 -7.12 9.67 -8.31
CA TYR A 227 -6.39 9.86 -7.06
C TYR A 227 -5.58 8.60 -6.72
N GLU A 228 -4.37 8.50 -7.25
CA GLU A 228 -3.34 7.63 -6.67
C GLU A 228 -2.97 8.21 -5.32
N VAL A 229 -3.39 7.53 -4.25
CA VAL A 229 -3.00 7.86 -2.89
C VAL A 229 -1.50 7.61 -2.78
N SER A 230 -0.72 8.68 -2.84
CA SER A 230 0.73 8.61 -2.71
C SER A 230 1.11 7.90 -1.39
N PRO A 231 1.96 6.86 -1.42
CA PRO A 231 2.18 5.89 -0.34
C PRO A 231 2.88 6.43 0.92
N ASN A 232 2.97 7.75 1.11
CA ASN A 232 3.75 8.41 2.16
C ASN A 232 2.92 9.25 3.14
N VAL A 233 1.59 9.09 3.16
CA VAL A 233 0.74 9.84 4.11
C VAL A 233 0.39 8.97 5.31
N LEU A 234 0.82 9.41 6.50
CA LEU A 234 0.57 8.73 7.77
C LEU A 234 -0.74 9.21 8.40
N ILE A 235 -1.25 8.53 9.42
CA ILE A 235 -2.37 9.01 10.24
C ILE A 235 -1.80 9.83 11.41
N PHE A 236 -2.35 11.02 11.66
CA PHE A 236 -1.98 11.86 12.79
C PHE A 236 -2.54 11.21 14.08
N PRO A 237 -1.70 10.90 15.08
CA PRO A 237 -2.17 10.40 16.37
C PRO A 237 -2.90 11.49 17.15
N GLU A 238 -4.10 11.20 17.67
CA GLU A 238 -4.91 12.18 18.42
C GLU A 238 -4.27 12.58 19.76
N ASP A 239 -3.74 11.59 20.47
CA ASP A 239 -3.28 11.78 21.85
C ASP A 239 -1.77 11.92 21.99
N MET A 240 -1.02 11.84 20.89
CA MET A 240 0.44 11.87 20.94
C MET A 240 1.02 12.90 19.98
N PRO A 241 2.04 13.67 20.41
CA PRO A 241 2.76 14.52 19.49
C PRO A 241 3.56 13.65 18.51
N VAL A 242 3.66 14.14 17.28
CA VAL A 242 4.48 13.57 16.23
C VAL A 242 5.88 14.18 16.27
N GLN A 243 6.90 13.35 16.07
CA GLN A 243 8.28 13.82 16.03
C GLN A 243 8.73 14.20 14.62
N MET A 244 9.36 15.37 14.49
CA MET A 244 10.13 15.83 13.34
C MET A 244 11.60 15.96 13.75
N LEU A 245 12.46 15.16 13.12
CA LEU A 245 13.91 15.27 13.25
C LEU A 245 14.47 15.94 11.99
N VAL A 246 15.16 17.06 12.16
CA VAL A 246 15.84 17.76 11.06
C VAL A 246 17.33 17.60 11.26
N ASN A 247 17.98 16.87 10.35
CA ASN A 247 19.42 16.67 10.35
C ASN A 247 20.12 17.77 9.53
N ASP A 248 21.41 17.97 9.81
CA ASP A 248 22.26 18.94 9.11
C ASP A 248 21.69 20.38 9.13
N ILE A 249 21.25 20.84 10.30
CA ILE A 249 20.54 22.10 10.49
C ILE A 249 21.36 23.32 10.05
N SER A 250 22.70 23.28 10.13
CA SER A 250 23.57 24.36 9.64
C SER A 250 23.55 24.50 8.11
N ASN A 251 23.30 23.42 7.38
CA ASN A 251 23.16 23.48 5.94
C ASN A 251 21.75 23.94 5.56
N VAL A 252 20.75 23.51 6.33
CA VAL A 252 19.37 24.02 6.20
C VAL A 252 19.33 25.54 6.44
N SER A 253 20.03 26.05 7.45
CA SER A 253 20.07 27.50 7.72
C SER A 253 20.65 28.31 6.57
N LYS A 254 21.77 27.85 6.01
CA LYS A 254 22.49 28.52 4.92
C LYS A 254 21.76 28.44 3.58
N SER A 255 21.06 27.34 3.33
CA SER A 255 20.37 27.12 2.05
C SER A 255 19.02 27.83 1.96
N GLY A 256 18.41 28.21 3.09
CA GLY A 256 17.03 28.72 3.13
C GLY A 256 15.99 27.69 2.64
N LYS A 257 16.38 26.41 2.52
CA LYS A 257 15.51 25.36 1.99
C LYS A 257 14.40 25.03 2.99
N ILE A 258 13.18 24.95 2.48
CA ILE A 258 12.03 24.49 3.27
C ILE A 258 12.11 22.98 3.48
N ILE A 259 12.13 22.57 4.74
CA ILE A 259 12.11 21.18 5.18
C ILE A 259 10.72 20.89 5.73
N GLY A 260 10.07 19.85 5.20
CA GLY A 260 8.77 19.39 5.66
C GLY A 260 8.87 18.14 6.53
N SER A 261 7.98 18.01 7.51
CA SER A 261 7.71 16.75 8.18
C SER A 261 7.13 15.72 7.19
N LYS A 262 6.86 14.49 7.65
CA LYS A 262 5.93 13.61 6.92
C LYS A 262 4.55 14.27 6.84
N ILE A 263 3.74 13.86 5.86
CA ILE A 263 2.37 14.34 5.71
C ILE A 263 1.46 13.41 6.52
N TYR A 264 0.52 14.00 7.26
CA TYR A 264 -0.37 13.27 8.15
C TYR A 264 -1.85 13.56 7.85
N HIS A 265 -2.70 12.55 7.92
CA HIS A 265 -4.15 12.65 7.91
C HIS A 265 -4.68 12.94 9.31
N LEU A 266 -5.52 13.97 9.49
CA LEU A 266 -6.22 14.16 10.75
C LEU A 266 -7.36 13.11 10.86
N GLN A 267 -7.49 12.42 11.99
CA GLN A 267 -8.49 11.34 12.16
C GLN A 267 -9.93 11.86 12.08
N ASN A 268 -10.24 12.91 12.84
CA ASN A 268 -11.59 13.48 12.91
C ASN A 268 -11.86 14.58 11.88
N SER A 269 -11.01 14.74 10.87
CA SER A 269 -11.18 15.80 9.87
C SER A 269 -10.66 15.41 8.50
N PRO A 270 -11.33 15.81 7.40
CA PRO A 270 -10.88 15.50 6.05
C PRO A 270 -9.74 16.43 5.62
N PHE A 271 -8.70 16.55 6.44
CA PHE A 271 -7.49 17.33 6.15
C PHE A 271 -6.24 16.47 6.23
N LYS A 272 -5.29 16.76 5.35
CA LYS A 272 -3.88 16.41 5.55
C LYS A 272 -3.13 17.62 6.10
N VAL A 273 -2.09 17.38 6.89
CA VAL A 273 -1.23 18.40 7.47
C VAL A 273 0.25 18.06 7.31
N GLN A 274 1.08 19.07 7.17
CA GLN A 274 2.54 18.96 7.18
C GLN A 274 3.13 20.19 7.88
N LEU A 275 4.04 19.95 8.82
CA LEU A 275 4.83 21.01 9.44
C LEU A 275 6.00 21.35 8.52
N LEU A 276 6.17 22.62 8.19
CA LEU A 276 7.29 23.12 7.39
C LEU A 276 8.17 24.02 8.25
N LEU A 277 9.48 23.91 8.03
CA LEU A 277 10.53 24.62 8.74
C LEU A 277 11.55 25.16 7.74
N TRP A 278 11.97 26.41 7.91
CA TRP A 278 13.07 26.99 7.15
C TRP A 278 13.76 28.08 7.99
N PHE A 279 14.86 28.60 7.48
CA PHE A 279 15.52 29.78 8.05
C PHE A 279 15.48 30.92 7.03
N GLU A 280 15.34 32.13 7.55
CA GLU A 280 15.25 33.36 6.75
C GLU A 280 16.17 34.43 7.34
N GLY A 281 16.74 35.28 6.48
CA GLY A 281 17.56 36.42 6.90
C GLY A 281 18.76 36.01 7.77
N ASP A 282 18.84 36.56 8.98
CA ASP A 282 19.89 36.34 9.99
C ASP A 282 19.77 34.95 10.66
N GLU A 283 19.56 33.92 9.84
CA GLU A 283 19.27 32.54 10.27
C GLU A 283 18.13 32.47 11.29
N GLU A 284 17.10 33.31 11.10
CA GLU A 284 15.89 33.31 11.92
C GLU A 284 15.04 32.09 11.56
N LEU A 285 14.69 31.27 12.55
CA LEU A 285 13.85 30.11 12.36
C LEU A 285 12.43 30.55 12.01
N LYS A 286 11.85 29.97 10.96
CA LYS A 286 10.46 30.16 10.57
C LYS A 286 9.76 28.81 10.44
N MET A 287 8.49 28.77 10.82
CA MET A 287 7.68 27.56 10.73
C MET A 287 6.25 27.89 10.31
N ASN A 288 5.64 26.99 9.54
CA ASN A 288 4.20 27.02 9.28
C ASN A 288 3.63 25.60 9.21
N VAL A 289 2.32 25.46 9.34
CA VAL A 289 1.62 24.22 9.05
C VAL A 289 0.82 24.39 7.78
N LYS A 290 1.05 23.51 6.82
CA LYS A 290 0.27 23.43 5.59
C LYS A 290 -0.85 22.43 5.75
N PHE A 291 -2.08 22.88 5.55
CA PHE A 291 -3.29 22.07 5.51
C PHE A 291 -3.71 21.84 4.06
N TRP A 292 -4.20 20.64 3.75
CA TRP A 292 -4.88 20.32 2.49
C TRP A 292 -6.25 19.71 2.75
N SER A 293 -7.29 20.20 2.07
CA SER A 293 -8.61 19.56 2.05
C SER A 293 -8.54 18.25 1.27
N LEU A 294 -9.11 17.21 1.86
CA LEU A 294 -9.44 15.95 1.18
C LEU A 294 -10.90 15.92 0.73
N SER A 295 -11.71 16.84 1.26
CA SER A 295 -13.11 16.93 0.88
C SER A 295 -13.23 17.64 -0.48
N PRO A 296 -13.93 17.05 -1.47
CA PRO A 296 -14.23 17.69 -2.74
C PRO A 296 -15.24 18.83 -2.60
N HIS A 297 -15.89 18.91 -1.44
CA HIS A 297 -16.87 19.94 -1.11
C HIS A 297 -16.43 20.71 0.14
N PRO A 298 -16.80 22.00 0.27
CA PRO A 298 -16.59 22.73 1.50
C PRO A 298 -17.22 22.02 2.70
N LEU A 299 -16.59 22.20 3.85
CA LEU A 299 -17.12 21.67 5.10
C LEU A 299 -18.45 22.33 5.44
N LYS A 300 -19.38 21.55 6.02
CA LYS A 300 -20.67 22.06 6.49
C LYS A 300 -20.52 23.14 7.57
N SER A 301 -19.48 23.04 8.38
CA SER A 301 -19.11 24.01 9.40
C SER A 301 -17.61 24.32 9.32
N SER A 302 -17.23 25.55 9.64
CA SER A 302 -15.83 25.93 9.72
C SER A 302 -15.17 25.22 10.90
N LYS A 303 -14.01 24.61 10.68
CA LYS A 303 -13.23 23.96 11.74
C LYS A 303 -12.06 24.84 12.18
N ARG A 304 -11.70 24.78 13.46
CA ARG A 304 -10.48 25.38 14.00
C ARG A 304 -9.59 24.28 14.57
N PHE A 305 -8.30 24.50 14.51
CA PHE A 305 -7.28 23.61 15.02
C PHE A 305 -6.34 24.34 15.97
N ILE A 306 -6.03 23.72 17.10
CA ILE A 306 -4.97 24.10 18.01
C ILE A 306 -3.72 23.39 17.55
N ILE A 307 -2.69 24.16 17.21
CA ILE A 307 -1.42 23.67 16.70
C ILE A 307 -0.36 23.98 17.75
N SER A 308 0.32 22.97 18.27
CA SER A 308 1.36 23.14 19.27
C SER A 308 2.61 22.36 18.93
N GLY A 309 3.76 22.87 19.36
CA GLY A 309 5.02 22.17 19.19
C GLY A 309 6.01 22.51 20.28
N ASP A 310 6.76 21.50 20.67
CA ASP A 310 7.79 21.55 21.67
C ASP A 310 9.13 21.06 21.08
N ILE A 311 10.23 21.67 21.49
CA ILE A 311 11.58 21.35 21.04
C ILE A 311 12.38 20.64 22.14
N LYS A 312 13.11 19.58 21.76
CA LYS A 312 13.90 18.78 22.68
C LYS A 312 15.20 19.50 23.04
N ASN A 313 15.48 19.66 24.33
CA ASN A 313 16.78 20.16 24.79
C ASN A 313 17.77 18.99 24.95
N LYS A 314 19.01 19.13 24.47
CA LYS A 314 20.07 18.11 24.58
C LYS A 314 20.37 17.74 26.04
N ASN A 315 20.32 18.74 26.93
CA ASN A 315 20.73 18.59 28.34
C ASN A 315 19.53 18.35 29.28
N SER A 316 18.33 18.16 28.74
CA SER A 316 17.12 17.90 29.54
C SER A 316 16.30 16.76 28.95
N SER A 317 15.70 15.96 29.82
CA SER A 317 14.65 15.02 29.40
C SER A 317 13.34 15.73 29.02
N ALA A 318 13.17 16.99 29.43
CA ALA A 318 11.96 17.76 29.17
C ALA A 318 12.04 18.51 27.84
N TYR A 319 10.89 18.56 27.14
CA TYR A 319 10.70 19.43 25.99
C TYR A 319 10.36 20.85 26.45
N SER A 320 10.72 21.84 25.64
CA SER A 320 10.36 23.26 25.84
C SER A 320 9.35 23.68 24.79
N SER A 321 8.30 24.39 25.18
CA SER A 321 7.29 24.85 24.23
C SER A 321 7.90 25.85 23.25
N LEU A 322 7.70 25.62 21.95
CA LEU A 322 8.27 26.40 20.86
C LEU A 322 7.20 27.26 20.16
N PHE A 323 6.01 26.71 19.97
CA PHE A 323 4.86 27.42 19.41
C PHE A 323 3.55 26.84 19.94
N SER A 324 2.51 27.68 19.99
CA SER A 324 1.14 27.26 20.26
C SER A 324 0.21 28.30 19.65
N GLU A 325 -0.57 27.89 18.66
CA GLU A 325 -1.39 28.80 17.86
C GLU A 325 -2.76 28.19 17.56
N VAL A 326 -3.79 29.04 17.50
CA VAL A 326 -5.13 28.63 17.08
C VAL A 326 -5.33 29.07 15.65
N SER A 327 -5.45 28.10 14.75
CA SER A 327 -5.64 28.38 13.35
C SER A 327 -6.94 29.16 13.05
N PRO A 328 -6.96 29.94 11.95
CA PRO A 328 -8.19 30.56 11.47
C PRO A 328 -9.25 29.51 11.11
N PRO A 329 -10.54 29.90 11.07
CA PRO A 329 -11.61 28.98 10.67
C PRO A 329 -11.42 28.47 9.24
N PHE A 330 -11.26 27.15 9.09
CA PHE A 330 -11.15 26.47 7.80
C PHE A 330 -12.53 26.22 7.21
N ASN A 331 -12.83 26.92 6.11
CA ASN A 331 -13.97 26.65 5.23
C ASN A 331 -13.45 26.55 3.79
N LEU A 332 -12.76 25.47 3.46
CA LEU A 332 -12.02 25.37 2.20
C LEU A 332 -12.99 25.15 1.02
N GLN A 333 -13.38 26.24 0.34
CA GLN A 333 -14.08 26.23 -0.96
C GLN A 333 -13.11 26.27 -2.16
N LYS A 334 -11.98 26.98 -2.00
CA LYS A 334 -10.77 27.06 -2.86
C LYS A 334 -9.95 28.25 -2.33
N PRO A 335 -8.60 28.21 -2.31
CA PRO A 335 -7.72 27.08 -2.65
C PRO A 335 -7.88 25.90 -1.68
N TRP A 336 -7.65 24.67 -2.16
CA TRP A 336 -7.74 23.43 -1.35
C TRP A 336 -6.60 23.26 -0.35
N SER A 337 -5.76 24.27 -0.18
CA SER A 337 -4.70 24.29 0.81
C SER A 337 -4.58 25.65 1.45
N GLN A 338 -4.19 25.67 2.72
CA GLN A 338 -3.99 26.89 3.49
C GLN A 338 -2.78 26.69 4.41
N ASN A 339 -1.92 27.71 4.48
CA ASN A 339 -0.81 27.75 5.41
C ASN A 339 -1.23 28.50 6.67
N VAL A 340 -0.80 28.02 7.82
CA VAL A 340 -0.93 28.69 9.11
C VAL A 340 0.47 28.98 9.61
N ASP A 341 0.87 30.25 9.57
CA ASP A 341 2.15 30.68 10.10
C ASP A 341 2.17 30.52 11.62
N LEU A 342 3.27 29.97 12.14
CA LEU A 342 3.42 29.67 13.55
C LEU A 342 4.29 30.74 14.22
N PRO A 343 3.74 31.58 15.12
CA PRO A 343 4.56 32.49 15.89
C PRO A 343 5.45 31.70 16.84
N LEU A 344 6.75 31.85 16.66
CA LEU A 344 7.73 31.15 17.48
C LEU A 344 7.99 31.91 18.78
N LEU A 345 7.84 31.22 19.89
CA LEU A 345 8.11 31.72 21.22
C LEU A 345 8.64 30.59 22.10
N LEU A 346 9.95 30.51 22.24
CA LEU A 346 10.60 29.48 23.05
C LEU A 346 10.37 29.75 24.54
N LYS A 347 9.44 29.01 25.14
CA LYS A 347 9.14 29.06 26.57
C LYS A 347 9.93 27.99 27.31
N THR A 348 10.81 28.45 28.18
CA THR A 348 11.63 27.62 29.06
C THR A 348 11.26 27.88 30.51
N LYS A 349 11.76 27.06 31.44
CA LYS A 349 11.66 27.35 32.89
C LYS A 349 12.32 28.68 33.30
N ARG A 350 13.25 29.20 32.48
CA ARG A 350 14.03 30.42 32.76
C ARG A 350 13.43 31.69 32.16
N GLY A 351 12.47 31.56 31.25
CA GLY A 351 11.89 32.71 30.53
C GLY A 351 11.38 32.34 29.14
N SER A 352 10.91 33.35 28.42
CA SER A 352 10.40 33.25 27.04
C SER A 352 11.31 34.02 26.09
N TYR A 353 11.56 33.47 24.91
CA TYR A 353 12.45 34.07 23.90
C TYR A 353 11.76 34.09 22.53
N SER A 354 11.63 35.28 21.93
CA SER A 354 11.05 35.50 20.59
C SER A 354 12.08 35.35 19.47
N ASP A 355 13.33 35.70 19.74
CA ASP A 355 14.37 35.78 18.73
C ASP A 355 15.05 34.42 18.61
N ILE A 356 14.44 33.53 17.82
CA ILE A 356 14.90 32.16 17.63
C ILE A 356 15.68 32.09 16.33
N ASN A 357 17.00 32.29 16.41
CA ASN A 357 17.93 32.00 15.32
C ASN A 357 18.77 30.75 15.62
N LEU A 358 19.51 30.28 14.63
CA LEU A 358 20.33 29.07 14.78
C LEU A 358 21.36 29.19 15.91
N GLU A 359 22.04 30.34 16.03
CA GLU A 359 22.99 30.61 17.11
C GLU A 359 22.32 30.52 18.50
N ALA A 360 21.13 31.09 18.65
CA ALA A 360 20.34 31.04 19.87
C ALA A 360 19.96 29.60 20.26
N LEU A 361 19.70 28.73 19.29
CA LEU A 361 19.41 27.31 19.49
C LEU A 361 20.66 26.54 19.94
N TYR A 362 21.84 26.81 19.36
CA TYR A 362 23.11 26.23 19.82
C TYR A 362 23.42 26.64 21.25
N ASN A 363 23.43 27.94 21.53
CA ASN A 363 23.78 28.50 22.84
C ASN A 363 22.87 27.99 23.97
N ARG A 364 21.64 27.58 23.63
CA ARG A 364 20.65 27.05 24.58
C ARG A 364 20.57 25.51 24.58
N ASN A 365 21.43 24.81 23.85
CA ASN A 365 21.51 23.36 23.77
C ASN A 365 20.27 22.69 23.15
N TYR A 366 19.67 23.28 22.12
CA TYR A 366 18.58 22.65 21.36
C TYR A 366 19.06 21.97 20.07
N VAL A 367 20.33 22.17 19.69
CA VAL A 367 20.96 21.45 18.59
C VAL A 367 21.77 20.28 19.14
N PHE A 368 21.52 19.09 18.60
CA PHE A 368 22.27 17.87 18.90
C PHE A 368 23.53 17.83 18.03
N GLU A 369 24.70 17.85 18.66
CA GLU A 369 26.00 17.77 17.97
C GLU A 369 26.13 16.50 17.13
N GLU A 370 25.64 15.38 17.67
CA GLU A 370 25.51 14.12 16.93
C GLU A 370 24.46 14.30 15.82
N GLY A 371 24.95 14.45 14.58
CA GLY A 371 24.11 14.62 13.39
C GLY A 371 23.66 16.05 13.10
N ASN A 372 24.17 17.04 13.86
CA ASN A 372 23.86 18.47 13.66
C ASN A 372 22.35 18.71 13.51
N SER A 373 21.57 18.24 14.49
CA SER A 373 20.13 18.05 14.32
C SER A 373 19.29 18.78 15.35
N ILE A 374 18.01 19.00 15.03
CA ILE A 374 16.99 19.47 15.98
C ILE A 374 15.81 18.51 15.98
N CYS A 375 15.15 18.37 17.13
CA CYS A 375 14.04 17.47 17.33
C CYS A 375 12.83 18.24 17.86
N ILE A 376 11.74 18.23 17.10
CA ILE A 376 10.49 18.94 17.39
C ILE A 376 9.36 17.92 17.51
N ASN A 377 8.67 17.93 18.63
CA ASN A 377 7.42 17.21 18.83
C ASN A 377 6.27 18.17 18.57
N TRP A 378 5.30 17.82 17.73
CA TRP A 378 4.19 18.71 17.39
C TRP A 378 2.85 17.96 17.32
N SER A 379 1.77 18.68 17.61
CA SER A 379 0.41 18.16 17.63
C SER A 379 -0.57 19.10 16.94
N VAL A 380 -1.63 18.54 16.39
CA VAL A 380 -2.76 19.27 15.80
C VAL A 380 -4.04 18.70 16.38
N LEU A 381 -4.74 19.49 17.19
CA LEU A 381 -5.99 19.10 17.82
C LEU A 381 -7.14 19.90 17.22
N GLN A 382 -8.24 19.24 16.88
CA GLN A 382 -9.45 19.95 16.46
C GLN A 382 -10.07 20.62 17.69
N GLN A 383 -10.33 21.92 17.60
CA GLN A 383 -11.08 22.63 18.63
C GLN A 383 -12.56 22.30 18.45
N GLU A 384 -13.18 21.72 19.48
CA GLU A 384 -14.64 21.59 19.55
C GLU A 384 -15.25 22.99 19.63
N GLY A 385 -16.22 23.27 18.75
CA GLY A 385 -16.81 24.59 18.57
C GLY A 385 -18.30 24.53 18.37
#